data_AF-F0NKC1-F1
#
_entry.id   AF-F0NKC1-F1
#
_cell.length_a   1.000
_cell.length_b   1.000
_cell.length_c   1.000
_cell.angle_alpha   90.00
_cell.angle_beta   90.00
_cell.angle_gamma   90.00
#
_symmetry.space_group_name_H-M   'P 1'
#
loop_
_entity.id
_entity.type
_entity.pdbx_description
1 polymer ?
#
loop_
_entity_poly.entity_id
_entity_poly.type
_entity_poly.pdbx_seq_one_letter_code
_entity_poly.pdbx_strand_id
1 'polypeptide(L)'
;MSIVYDLLLSILIYLPAFVANGSGPFIKRGTPIDFGKNFVDGRRLFGDGKTFEGLIVALTFGTTVGVIISKFFTAEWTLISFLESLFAMIGDMIGAFIKRRLGIPRGGRVLGLDQLDFVLGASLILVLMRVNITWYQFLFICGLAFFLHQGTNYVAYLLKIKNVPW
;
A
#
# COMPACT_ATOMS: atom_id res chain seq x y z
N MET A 1 -25.80 11.68 -7.01
CA MET A 1 -24.88 10.87 -7.83
C MET A 1 -25.27 9.41 -7.68
N SER A 2 -25.07 8.59 -8.71
CA SER A 2 -25.37 7.15 -8.60
C SER A 2 -24.32 6.46 -7.74
N ILE A 3 -24.69 5.38 -7.04
CA ILE A 3 -23.74 4.58 -6.24
C ILE A 3 -22.54 4.13 -7.07
N VAL A 4 -22.76 3.79 -8.35
CA VAL A 4 -21.70 3.38 -9.28
C VAL A 4 -20.66 4.48 -9.47
N TYR A 5 -21.09 5.74 -9.62
CA TYR A 5 -20.19 6.88 -9.74
C TYR A 5 -19.33 7.03 -8.48
N ASP A 6 -19.92 6.95 -7.29
CA ASP A 6 -19.18 7.08 -6.03
C ASP A 6 -18.13 5.98 -5.86
N LEU A 7 -18.45 4.74 -6.26
CA LEU A 7 -17.51 3.63 -6.24
C LEU A 7 -16.36 3.84 -7.23
N LEU A 8 -16.65 4.27 -8.47
CA LEU A 8 -15.61 4.61 -9.45
C LEU A 8 -14.71 5.77 -8.96
N LEU A 9 -15.32 6.79 -8.35
CA LEU A 9 -14.58 7.89 -7.75
C LEU A 9 -13.65 7.39 -6.63
N SER A 10 -14.09 6.46 -5.79
CA SER A 10 -13.24 5.89 -4.74
C SER A 10 -12.01 5.16 -5.29
N ILE A 11 -12.13 4.49 -6.45
CA ILE A 11 -10.98 3.88 -7.12
C ILE A 11 -9.96 4.96 -7.49
N LEU A 12 -10.43 6.08 -8.03
CA LEU A 12 -9.56 7.20 -8.41
C LEU A 12 -8.90 7.85 -7.20
N ILE A 13 -9.66 8.04 -6.10
CA ILE A 13 -9.16 8.60 -4.84
C ILE A 13 -8.02 7.73 -4.28
N TYR A 14 -8.16 6.41 -4.28
CA TYR A 14 -7.17 5.48 -3.70
C TYR A 14 -6.09 5.02 -4.69
N LEU A 15 -6.18 5.43 -5.96
CA LEU A 15 -5.29 4.96 -7.02
C LEU A 15 -3.80 5.23 -6.70
N PRO A 16 -3.41 6.40 -6.14
CA PRO A 16 -2.02 6.62 -5.73
C PRO A 16 -1.52 5.60 -4.71
N ALA A 17 -2.30 5.27 -3.68
CA ALA A 17 -1.93 4.24 -2.70
C ALA A 17 -1.77 2.85 -3.33
N PHE A 18 -2.71 2.45 -4.20
CA PHE A 18 -2.61 1.17 -4.92
C PHE A 18 -1.35 1.08 -5.78
N VAL A 19 -1.05 2.15 -6.53
CA VAL A 19 0.12 2.21 -7.39
C VAL A 19 1.42 2.24 -6.57
N ALA A 20 1.45 3.01 -5.47
CA ALA A 20 2.59 3.03 -4.57
C ALA A 20 2.87 1.64 -3.98
N ASN A 21 1.88 1.00 -3.36
CA ASN A 21 2.03 -0.33 -2.76
C ASN A 21 2.40 -1.40 -3.81
N GLY A 22 1.76 -1.37 -4.99
CA GLY A 22 2.00 -2.31 -6.08
C GLY A 22 3.36 -2.17 -6.78
N SER A 23 4.04 -1.02 -6.64
CA SER A 23 5.33 -0.77 -7.27
C SER A 23 6.54 -1.26 -6.46
N GLY A 24 6.39 -1.39 -5.13
CA GLY A 24 7.46 -1.86 -4.24
C GLY A 24 8.12 -3.19 -4.67
N PRO A 25 7.36 -4.21 -5.12
CA PRO A 25 7.92 -5.47 -5.63
C PRO A 25 8.86 -5.36 -6.84
N PHE A 26 8.91 -4.24 -7.56
CA PHE A 26 9.90 -4.03 -8.63
C PHE A 26 11.33 -3.99 -8.10
N ILE A 27 11.52 -3.63 -6.83
CA ILE A 27 12.82 -3.65 -6.18
C ILE A 27 13.04 -5.02 -5.51
N LYS A 28 13.80 -5.88 -6.19
CA LYS A 28 14.13 -7.23 -5.69
C LYS A 28 15.22 -7.23 -4.63
N ARG A 29 16.18 -6.31 -4.73
CA ARG A 29 17.32 -6.13 -3.81
C ARG A 29 17.49 -4.64 -3.55
N GLY A 30 17.30 -4.24 -2.30
CA GLY A 30 17.47 -2.86 -1.86
C GLY A 30 18.00 -2.82 -0.42
N THR A 31 18.31 -1.62 0.04
CA THR A 31 18.84 -1.34 1.37
C THR A 31 17.70 -1.40 2.39
N PRO A 32 17.71 -2.35 3.36
CA PRO A 32 16.64 -2.46 4.34
C PRO A 32 16.50 -1.18 5.19
N ILE A 33 15.27 -0.69 5.36
CA ILE A 33 14.96 0.52 6.14
C ILE A 33 15.37 0.36 7.60
N ASP A 34 15.29 -0.86 8.14
CA ASP A 34 15.70 -1.15 9.52
C ASP A 34 17.21 -1.34 9.68
N PHE A 35 18.02 -1.23 8.62
CA PHE A 35 19.46 -1.49 8.62
C PHE A 35 19.85 -2.85 9.23
N GLY A 36 18.98 -3.85 9.14
CA GLY A 36 19.22 -5.17 9.74
C GLY A 36 18.99 -5.22 11.26
N LYS A 37 18.52 -4.14 11.89
CA LYS A 37 18.32 -4.07 13.34
C LYS A 37 17.16 -4.95 13.81
N ASN A 38 17.34 -5.49 15.01
CA ASN A 38 16.30 -6.19 15.73
C ASN A 38 15.57 -5.25 16.70
N PHE A 39 14.32 -5.55 16.97
CA PHE A 39 13.54 -4.95 18.06
C PHE A 39 13.89 -5.64 19.38
N VAL A 40 13.34 -5.14 20.50
CA VAL A 40 13.64 -5.65 21.85
C VAL A 40 13.31 -7.13 22.06
N ASP A 41 12.45 -7.70 21.20
CA ASP A 41 12.09 -9.12 21.18
C ASP A 41 13.09 -10.01 20.41
N GLY A 42 14.22 -9.45 19.96
CA GLY A 42 15.26 -10.16 19.22
C GLY A 42 14.92 -10.42 17.74
N ARG A 43 13.72 -10.05 17.27
CA ARG A 43 13.31 -10.22 15.88
C ARG A 43 13.53 -8.94 15.09
N ARG A 44 13.71 -9.03 13.77
CA ARG A 44 13.87 -7.88 12.87
C ARG A 44 12.77 -6.83 13.08
N LEU A 45 13.10 -5.55 12.94
CA LEU A 45 12.12 -4.48 13.12
C LEU A 45 11.05 -4.52 12.02
N PHE A 46 11.46 -4.54 10.76
CA PHE A 46 10.57 -4.75 9.59
C PHE A 46 10.95 -6.00 8.80
N GLY A 47 12.26 -6.23 8.59
CA GLY A 47 12.81 -7.27 7.71
C GLY A 47 13.16 -6.74 6.31
N ASP A 48 13.90 -7.54 5.55
CA ASP A 48 14.53 -7.15 4.27
C ASP A 48 13.55 -6.82 3.12
N GLY A 49 12.24 -6.93 3.36
CA GLY A 49 11.22 -6.58 2.38
C GLY A 49 10.88 -5.09 2.35
N LYS A 50 11.31 -4.31 3.35
CA LYS A 50 11.07 -2.86 3.41
C LYS A 50 12.38 -2.13 3.16
N THR A 51 12.50 -1.51 1.99
CA THR A 51 13.75 -0.92 1.49
C THR A 51 13.59 0.55 1.15
N PHE A 52 14.66 1.34 1.27
CA PHE A 52 14.63 2.76 0.91
C PHE A 52 14.33 2.98 -0.58
N GLU A 53 14.92 2.17 -1.46
CA GLU A 53 14.72 2.25 -2.92
C GLU A 53 13.27 1.91 -3.29
N GLY A 54 12.70 0.88 -2.65
CA GLY A 54 11.28 0.54 -2.79
C GLY A 54 10.36 1.67 -2.34
N LEU A 55 10.69 2.35 -1.23
CA LEU A 55 9.92 3.51 -0.76
C LEU A 55 10.01 4.68 -1.76
N ILE A 56 11.20 4.98 -2.27
CA ILE A 56 11.40 6.06 -3.26
C ILE A 56 10.59 5.76 -4.54
N VAL A 57 10.65 4.53 -5.05
CA VAL A 57 9.86 4.11 -6.22
C VAL A 57 8.36 4.25 -5.95
N ALA A 58 7.88 3.76 -4.81
CA ALA A 58 6.48 3.87 -4.42
C ALA A 58 5.99 5.31 -4.37
N LEU A 59 6.74 6.20 -3.71
CA LEU A 59 6.42 7.62 -3.64
C LEU A 59 6.44 8.29 -5.02
N THR A 60 7.41 7.93 -5.87
CA THR A 60 7.54 8.50 -7.22
C THR A 60 6.34 8.14 -8.09
N PHE A 61 5.97 6.86 -8.12
CA PHE A 61 4.86 6.38 -8.93
C PHE A 61 3.52 6.91 -8.42
N GLY A 62 3.26 6.83 -7.12
CA GLY A 62 2.03 7.38 -6.53
C GLY A 62 1.89 8.89 -6.72
N THR A 63 2.98 9.66 -6.55
CA THR A 63 2.96 11.11 -6.82
C THR A 63 2.73 11.41 -8.29
N THR A 64 3.29 10.61 -9.20
CA THR A 64 3.07 10.77 -10.65
C THR A 64 1.61 10.57 -11.01
N VAL A 65 0.93 9.59 -10.39
CA VAL A 65 -0.53 9.45 -10.51
C VAL A 65 -1.24 10.70 -10.01
N GLY A 66 -0.82 11.26 -8.88
CA GLY A 66 -1.36 12.52 -8.35
C GLY A 66 -1.20 13.73 -9.28
N VAL A 67 -0.06 13.84 -9.97
CA VAL A 67 0.16 14.87 -11.00
C VAL A 67 -0.81 14.69 -12.17
N ILE A 68 -1.16 13.46 -12.52
CA ILE A 68 -2.15 13.20 -13.57
C ILE A 68 -3.57 13.55 -13.06
N ILE A 69 -3.92 13.10 -11.85
CA ILE A 69 -5.23 13.39 -11.22
C ILE A 69 -5.44 14.90 -11.07
N SER A 70 -4.42 15.66 -10.69
CA SER A 70 -4.53 17.11 -10.49
C SER A 70 -4.90 17.89 -11.76
N LYS A 71 -4.69 17.31 -12.95
CA LYS A 71 -5.16 17.89 -14.23
C LYS A 71 -6.68 17.83 -14.40
N PHE A 72 -7.34 16.91 -13.71
CA PHE A 72 -8.80 16.69 -13.79
C PHE A 72 -9.54 17.20 -12.55
N PHE A 73 -8.83 17.41 -11.44
CA PHE A 73 -9.37 17.94 -10.19
C PHE A 73 -8.73 19.29 -9.86
N THR A 74 -7.95 19.36 -8.79
CA THR A 74 -7.26 20.57 -8.31
C THR A 74 -5.77 20.27 -8.11
N ALA A 75 -4.94 21.32 -8.13
CA ALA A 75 -3.48 21.19 -7.96
C ALA A 75 -3.08 20.48 -6.64
N GLU A 76 -3.91 20.60 -5.60
CA GLU A 76 -3.73 19.98 -4.28
C GLU A 76 -3.63 18.46 -4.35
N TRP A 77 -4.22 17.83 -5.37
CA TRP A 77 -4.17 16.37 -5.56
C TRP A 77 -2.76 15.82 -5.73
N THR A 78 -1.80 16.64 -6.15
CA THR A 78 -0.39 16.24 -6.17
C THR A 78 0.13 15.98 -4.75
N LEU A 79 -0.16 16.90 -3.81
CA LEU A 79 0.25 16.77 -2.41
C LEU A 79 -0.55 15.68 -1.70
N ILE A 80 -1.88 15.63 -1.94
CA ILE A 80 -2.76 14.57 -1.40
C ILE A 80 -2.19 13.20 -1.79
N SER A 81 -1.90 12.98 -3.07
CA SER A 81 -1.42 11.68 -3.57
C SER A 81 -0.02 11.32 -3.05
N PHE A 82 0.88 12.30 -2.88
CA PHE A 82 2.18 12.07 -2.24
C PHE A 82 1.99 11.60 -0.79
N LEU A 83 1.18 12.31 -0.01
CA LEU A 83 0.93 11.99 1.39
C LEU A 83 0.17 10.67 1.55
N GLU A 84 -0.82 10.43 0.70
CA GLU A 84 -1.54 9.16 0.59
C GLU A 84 -0.58 7.99 0.34
N SER A 85 0.31 8.14 -0.64
CA SER A 85 1.33 7.13 -0.96
C SER A 85 2.30 6.91 0.20
N LEU A 86 2.74 7.99 0.86
CA LEU A 86 3.62 7.90 2.02
C LEU A 86 2.95 7.14 3.16
N PHE A 87 1.71 7.48 3.49
CA PHE A 87 0.99 6.82 4.57
C PHE A 87 0.57 5.39 4.21
N ALA A 88 0.30 5.09 2.94
CA ALA A 88 0.13 3.72 2.47
C ALA A 88 1.37 2.87 2.75
N MET A 89 2.57 3.41 2.45
CA MET A 89 3.83 2.73 2.74
C MET A 89 4.13 2.65 4.24
N ILE A 90 3.72 3.65 5.04
CA ILE A 90 3.78 3.58 6.51
C ILE A 90 2.88 2.46 7.03
N GLY A 91 1.64 2.36 6.54
CA GLY A 91 0.72 1.29 6.88
C GLY A 91 1.32 -0.10 6.60
N ASP A 92 1.86 -0.29 5.40
CA ASP A 92 2.56 -1.51 4.99
C ASP A 92 3.82 -1.82 5.85
N MET A 93 4.57 -0.80 6.29
CA MET A 93 5.68 -0.97 7.25
C MET A 93 5.17 -1.35 8.65
N ILE A 94 4.07 -0.78 9.12
CA ILE A 94 3.42 -1.15 10.38
C ILE A 94 2.93 -2.61 10.29
N GLY A 95 2.32 -3.02 9.18
CA GLY A 95 1.94 -4.40 8.93
C GLY A 95 3.14 -5.34 9.00
N ALA A 96 4.26 -4.99 8.36
CA ALA A 96 5.49 -5.75 8.48
C ALA A 96 6.03 -5.82 9.91
N PHE A 97 5.98 -4.71 10.65
CA PHE A 97 6.37 -4.67 12.06
C PHE A 97 5.52 -5.64 12.89
N ILE A 98 4.18 -5.57 12.78
CA ILE A 98 3.24 -6.45 13.47
C ILE A 98 3.56 -7.92 13.15
N LYS A 99 3.80 -8.26 11.88
CA LYS A 99 4.17 -9.63 11.48
C LYS A 99 5.43 -10.11 12.18
N ARG A 100 6.45 -9.26 12.33
CA ARG A 100 7.67 -9.62 13.07
C ARG A 100 7.36 -9.84 14.56
N ARG A 101 6.51 -9.01 15.17
CA ARG A 101 6.07 -9.19 16.58
C ARG A 101 5.27 -10.48 16.79
N LEU A 102 4.57 -10.96 15.77
CA LEU A 102 3.87 -12.25 15.76
C LEU A 102 4.79 -13.44 15.44
N GLY A 103 6.09 -13.23 15.25
CA GLY A 103 7.05 -14.30 14.93
C GLY A 103 6.96 -14.80 13.49
N ILE A 104 6.22 -14.11 12.62
CA ILE A 104 6.03 -14.49 11.23
C ILE A 104 7.24 -13.98 10.44
N PRO A 105 7.98 -14.84 9.71
CA PRO A 105 9.16 -14.43 8.95
C PRO A 105 8.79 -13.58 7.71
N ARG A 106 9.80 -12.99 7.05
CA ARG A 106 9.61 -12.32 5.75
C ARG A 106 8.95 -13.28 4.76
N GLY A 107 7.94 -12.81 4.03
CA GLY A 107 7.19 -13.63 3.07
C GLY A 107 6.13 -14.54 3.68
N GLY A 108 6.05 -14.64 5.02
CA GLY A 108 4.91 -15.26 5.68
C GLY A 108 3.62 -14.46 5.45
N ARG A 109 2.49 -15.15 5.37
CA ARG A 109 1.18 -14.58 5.05
C ARG A 109 0.40 -14.23 6.31
N VAL A 110 -0.27 -13.09 6.33
CA VAL A 110 -1.33 -12.76 7.29
C VAL A 110 -2.53 -12.20 6.54
N LEU A 111 -3.59 -13.00 6.47
CA LEU A 111 -4.82 -12.59 5.80
C LEU A 111 -5.47 -11.41 6.56
N GLY A 112 -6.06 -10.48 5.82
CA GLY A 112 -6.54 -9.20 6.33
C GLY A 112 -5.41 -8.18 6.41
N LEU A 113 -4.34 -8.48 7.15
CA LEU A 113 -3.25 -7.52 7.36
C LEU A 113 -2.53 -7.18 6.04
N ASP A 114 -2.06 -8.19 5.31
CA ASP A 114 -1.27 -7.99 4.08
C ASP A 114 -2.06 -7.32 2.95
N GLN A 115 -3.39 -7.32 3.03
CA GLN A 115 -4.27 -6.75 2.01
C GLN A 115 -4.75 -5.33 2.36
N LEU A 116 -4.83 -5.01 3.65
CA LEU A 116 -5.53 -3.81 4.12
C LEU A 116 -4.61 -2.81 4.82
N ASP A 117 -3.40 -3.21 5.22
CA ASP A 117 -2.48 -2.34 5.96
C ASP A 117 -2.19 -1.00 5.23
N PHE A 118 -1.90 -1.04 3.94
CA PHE A 118 -1.68 0.16 3.12
C PHE A 118 -2.97 0.97 2.93
N VAL A 119 -4.13 0.31 2.80
CA VAL A 119 -5.43 0.99 2.66
C VAL A 119 -5.76 1.76 3.94
N LEU A 120 -5.50 1.17 5.10
CA LEU A 120 -5.71 1.82 6.40
C LEU A 120 -4.79 3.03 6.57
N GLY A 121 -3.52 2.90 6.19
CA GLY A 121 -2.57 4.01 6.17
C GLY A 121 -3.04 5.16 5.28
N ALA A 122 -3.36 4.87 4.01
CA ALA A 122 -3.89 5.85 3.06
C ALA A 122 -5.17 6.53 3.57
N SER A 123 -6.12 5.75 4.08
CA SER A 123 -7.39 6.26 4.60
C SER A 123 -7.21 7.23 5.74
N LEU A 124 -6.26 6.96 6.66
CA LEU A 124 -5.97 7.85 7.78
C LEU A 124 -5.58 9.25 7.29
N ILE A 125 -4.65 9.35 6.34
CA ILE A 125 -4.20 10.65 5.87
C ILE A 125 -5.25 11.35 5.00
N LEU A 126 -6.01 10.60 4.18
CA LEU A 126 -7.09 11.17 3.38
C LEU A 126 -8.17 11.82 4.28
N VAL A 127 -8.55 11.16 5.37
CA VAL A 127 -9.48 11.72 6.37
C VAL A 127 -8.89 12.95 7.06
N LEU A 128 -7.61 12.91 7.45
CA LEU A 128 -6.93 14.07 8.06
C LEU A 128 -6.83 15.27 7.10
N MET A 129 -6.67 15.01 5.81
CA MET A 129 -6.70 16.01 4.74
C MET A 129 -8.12 16.43 4.33
N ARG A 130 -9.16 15.92 5.03
CA ARG A 130 -10.58 16.22 4.79
C ARG A 130 -11.07 15.82 3.39
N VAL A 131 -10.44 14.82 2.77
CA VAL A 131 -10.98 14.17 1.57
C VAL A 131 -12.25 13.43 1.98
N ASN A 132 -13.36 13.73 1.31
CA ASN A 132 -14.64 13.12 1.63
C ASN A 132 -14.66 11.66 1.15
N ILE A 133 -14.61 10.73 2.10
CA ILE A 133 -14.70 9.29 1.85
C ILE A 133 -15.83 8.76 2.71
N THR A 134 -16.85 8.24 2.05
CA THR A 134 -17.96 7.58 2.73
C THR A 134 -17.56 6.18 3.23
N TRP A 135 -18.24 5.67 4.24
CA TRP A 135 -17.96 4.34 4.77
C TRP A 135 -18.11 3.23 3.72
N TYR A 136 -19.06 3.35 2.79
CA TYR A 136 -19.27 2.34 1.75
C TYR A 136 -18.17 2.39 0.66
N GLN A 137 -17.62 3.56 0.35
CA GLN A 137 -16.44 3.69 -0.52
C GLN A 137 -15.23 3.03 0.13
N PHE A 138 -15.00 3.29 1.42
CA PHE A 138 -13.91 2.65 2.17
C PHE A 138 -14.05 1.12 2.18
N LEU A 139 -15.23 0.59 2.50
CA LEU A 139 -15.47 -0.86 2.49
C LEU A 139 -15.31 -1.46 1.09
N PHE A 140 -15.76 -0.77 0.05
CA PHE A 140 -15.56 -1.20 -1.33
C PHE A 140 -14.08 -1.29 -1.68
N ILE A 141 -13.27 -0.29 -1.31
CA ILE A 141 -11.83 -0.29 -1.54
C ILE A 141 -11.12 -1.38 -0.74
N CYS A 142 -11.51 -1.63 0.51
CA CYS A 142 -11.01 -2.77 1.29
C CYS A 142 -11.29 -4.10 0.59
N GLY A 143 -12.51 -4.30 0.10
CA GLY A 143 -12.89 -5.49 -0.68
C GLY A 143 -12.06 -5.61 -1.96
N LEU A 144 -11.94 -4.50 -2.71
CA LEU A 144 -11.16 -4.44 -3.93
C LEU A 144 -9.68 -4.78 -3.68
N ALA A 145 -9.06 -4.19 -2.66
CA ALA A 145 -7.68 -4.46 -2.26
C ALA A 145 -7.47 -5.93 -1.89
N PHE A 146 -8.41 -6.50 -1.12
CA PHE A 146 -8.38 -7.91 -0.76
C PHE A 146 -8.35 -8.82 -1.99
N PHE A 147 -9.31 -8.65 -2.92
CA PHE A 147 -9.37 -9.51 -4.10
C PHE A 147 -8.23 -9.26 -5.09
N LEU A 148 -7.83 -7.99 -5.30
CA LEU A 148 -6.72 -7.65 -6.18
C LEU A 148 -5.40 -8.25 -5.68
N HIS A 149 -5.09 -8.11 -4.39
CA HIS A 149 -3.86 -8.66 -3.83
C HIS A 149 -3.79 -10.19 -3.99
N GLN A 150 -4.91 -10.88 -3.76
CA GLN A 150 -5.00 -12.32 -3.95
C GLN A 150 -4.84 -12.72 -5.42
N GLY A 151 -5.49 -12.00 -6.33
CA GLY A 151 -5.40 -12.23 -7.76
C GLY A 151 -4.00 -11.98 -8.33
N THR A 152 -3.37 -10.86 -7.98
CA THR A 152 -2.03 -10.51 -8.46
C THR A 152 -0.98 -11.49 -7.95
N ASN A 153 -1.08 -11.95 -6.70
CA ASN A 153 -0.15 -12.96 -6.18
C ASN A 153 -0.34 -14.32 -6.84
N TYR A 154 -1.59 -14.72 -7.12
CA TYR A 154 -1.87 -15.94 -7.86
C TYR A 154 -1.32 -15.87 -9.30
N VAL A 155 -1.53 -14.76 -10.00
CA VAL A 155 -0.96 -14.54 -11.34
C VAL A 155 0.58 -14.54 -11.30
N ALA A 156 1.19 -13.85 -10.33
CA ALA A 156 2.64 -13.84 -10.16
C ALA A 156 3.21 -15.23 -9.88
N TYR A 157 2.47 -16.08 -9.17
CA TYR A 157 2.82 -17.48 -8.96
C TYR A 157 2.72 -18.31 -10.25
N LEU A 158 1.64 -18.16 -11.02
CA LEU A 158 1.49 -18.82 -12.32
C LEU A 158 2.60 -18.43 -13.31
N LEU A 159 3.01 -17.16 -13.29
CA LEU A 159 4.13 -16.65 -14.08
C LEU A 159 5.51 -17.01 -13.51
N LYS A 160 5.58 -17.77 -12.41
CA LYS A 160 6.81 -18.17 -11.71
C LYS A 160 7.67 -16.98 -11.23
N ILE A 161 7.05 -15.81 -11.06
CA ILE A 161 7.67 -14.63 -10.45
C ILE A 161 7.73 -14.81 -8.93
N LYS A 162 6.68 -15.42 -8.36
CA LYS A 162 6.62 -15.83 -6.95
C LYS A 162 6.66 -17.36 -6.84
N ASN A 163 7.29 -17.83 -5.76
CA ASN A 163 7.34 -19.27 -5.44
C ASN A 163 6.07 -19.76 -4.74
N VAL A 164 5.23 -18.85 -4.24
CA VAL A 164 4.02 -19.16 -3.48
C VAL A 164 2.82 -18.33 -4.00
N PRO A 165 1.59 -18.86 -3.93
CA PRO A 165 0.40 -18.22 -4.52
C PRO A 165 -0.22 -17.10 -3.66
N TRP A 166 0.48 -16.63 -2.62
CA TRP A 166 -0.02 -15.65 -1.67
C TRP A 166 0.86 -14.41 -1.51
#